data_AF-A0A368FT87-F1
#
_entry.id   AF-A0A368FT87-F1
#
_cell.length_a   1.000
_cell.length_b   1.000
_cell.length_c   1.000
_cell.angle_alpha   90.00
_cell.angle_beta   90.00
_cell.angle_gamma   90.00
#
_symmetry.space_group_name_H-M   'P 1'
#
loop_
_entity.id
_entity.type
_entity.pdbx_description
1 polymer ?
#
loop_
_entity_poly.entity_id
_entity_poly.type
_entity_poly.pdbx_seq_one_letter_code
_entity_poly.pdbx_strand_id
1 'polypeptide(L)'
;MGFSRTEPCIMLRLTRMFGWYPNDFEISESAVTFQLLPKDGMSTCAFPFWNKPGYQQPFVMLKLSNITDGKLISRIKIAGARRLIGQSYAHKIWGVLQV
;
A
#
# COMPACT_ATOMS: atom_id res chain seq x y z
N MET A 1 -6.78 -10.36 -14.69
CA MET A 1 -5.66 -9.60 -14.10
C MET A 1 -4.64 -9.39 -15.22
N GLY A 2 -4.28 -8.14 -15.56
CA GLY A 2 -3.67 -7.72 -16.85
C GLY A 2 -2.27 -8.24 -17.21
N PHE A 3 -1.82 -9.36 -16.64
CA PHE A 3 -0.51 -9.96 -16.91
C PHE A 3 -0.24 -10.27 -18.39
N SER A 4 -1.27 -10.56 -19.17
CA SER A 4 -1.13 -10.86 -20.60
C SER A 4 -0.99 -9.63 -21.50
N ARG A 5 -1.19 -8.42 -20.98
CA ARG A 5 -1.23 -7.17 -21.76
C ARG A 5 -0.05 -6.24 -21.48
N THR A 6 1.06 -6.75 -20.93
CA THR A 6 2.17 -5.90 -20.42
C THR A 6 1.71 -4.83 -19.41
N GLU A 7 0.54 -5.06 -18.80
CA GLU A 7 -0.10 -4.17 -17.83
C GLU A 7 -0.53 -4.96 -16.59
N PRO A 8 0.43 -5.49 -15.81
CA PRO A 8 0.10 -6.29 -14.64
C PRO A 8 -0.70 -5.48 -13.61
N CYS A 9 -1.61 -6.18 -12.95
CA CYS A 9 -2.36 -5.67 -11.82
C CYS A 9 -1.84 -6.36 -10.56
N ILE A 10 -1.11 -5.64 -9.72
CA ILE A 10 -0.55 -6.16 -8.48
C ILE A 10 -1.49 -5.82 -7.33
N MET A 11 -1.89 -6.83 -6.56
CA MET A 11 -2.70 -6.61 -5.35
C MET A 11 -1.78 -6.23 -4.19
N LEU A 12 -1.96 -5.02 -3.66
CA LEU A 12 -1.29 -4.56 -2.45
C LEU A 12 -2.20 -4.77 -1.24
N ARG A 13 -1.70 -5.55 -0.30
CA ARG A 13 -2.36 -5.85 0.97
C ARG A 13 -1.38 -5.55 2.10
N LEU A 14 -1.80 -4.69 3.02
CA LEU A 14 -0.98 -4.32 4.17
C LEU A 14 -0.87 -5.47 5.18
N THR A 15 0.09 -5.38 6.10
CA THR A 15 0.10 -6.25 7.30
C THR A 15 -0.80 -5.63 8.37
N ARG A 16 -1.47 -6.47 9.17
CA ARG A 16 -2.32 -6.00 10.27
C ARG A 16 -1.44 -5.51 11.42
N MET A 17 -1.50 -4.22 11.72
CA MET A 17 -0.76 -3.61 12.83
C MET A 17 -1.72 -2.89 13.78
N PHE A 18 -1.69 -3.27 15.07
CA PHE A 18 -2.59 -2.73 16.08
C PHE A 18 -2.26 -1.27 16.40
N GLY A 19 -3.27 -0.39 16.26
CA GLY A 19 -3.13 1.05 16.49
C GLY A 19 -2.40 1.82 15.37
N TRP A 20 -2.10 1.21 14.22
CA TRP A 20 -1.43 1.89 13.11
C TRP A 20 -2.41 2.44 12.07
N TYR A 21 -2.12 3.64 11.58
CA TYR A 21 -2.87 4.32 10.54
C TYR A 21 -1.94 4.78 9.41
N PRO A 22 -2.27 4.50 8.14
CA PRO A 22 -1.49 5.00 7.00
C PRO A 22 -1.68 6.52 6.87
N ASN A 23 -0.60 7.23 6.56
CA ASN A 23 -0.63 8.66 6.29
C ASN A 23 -0.35 8.95 4.82
N ASP A 24 0.67 8.31 4.27
CA ASP A 24 1.17 8.58 2.93
C ASP A 24 1.59 7.29 2.22
N PHE A 25 1.38 7.24 0.92
CA PHE A 25 1.79 6.15 0.05
C PHE A 25 2.79 6.70 -0.98
N GLU A 26 4.03 6.24 -0.92
CA GLU A 26 5.11 6.69 -1.79
C GLU A 26 5.59 5.54 -2.69
N ILE A 27 5.36 5.67 -3.99
CA ILE A 27 6.00 4.81 -5.00
C ILE A 27 7.16 5.58 -5.59
N SER A 28 8.38 5.06 -5.46
CA SER A 28 9.56 5.69 -6.05
C SER A 28 10.06 4.88 -7.25
N GLU A 29 9.60 5.22 -8.46
CA GLU A 29 10.36 4.95 -9.69
C GLU A 29 9.93 5.77 -10.92
N SER A 30 10.91 6.28 -11.67
CA SER A 30 10.76 7.45 -12.55
C SER A 30 10.41 7.17 -14.02
N ALA A 31 10.06 5.93 -14.41
CA ALA A 31 9.77 5.61 -15.81
C ALA A 31 8.49 4.79 -16.03
N VAL A 32 7.72 4.50 -14.99
CA VAL A 32 6.54 3.63 -15.06
C VAL A 32 5.33 4.40 -14.54
N THR A 33 4.25 4.36 -15.29
CA THR A 33 2.99 4.98 -14.85
C THR A 33 2.21 3.96 -14.03
N PHE A 34 1.74 4.37 -12.85
CA PHE A 34 0.92 3.54 -11.99
C PHE A 34 -0.47 4.14 -11.79
N GLN A 35 -1.47 3.27 -11.62
CA GLN A 35 -2.85 3.65 -11.28
C GLN A 35 -3.33 2.80 -10.10
N LEU A 36 -3.85 3.46 -9.07
CA LEU A 36 -4.48 2.81 -7.93
C LEU A 36 -5.95 2.50 -8.23
N LEU A 37 -6.38 1.30 -7.82
CA LEU A 37 -7.76 0.84 -7.91
C LEU A 37 -8.21 0.35 -6.52
N PRO A 38 -9.20 1.00 -5.89
CA PRO A 38 -9.87 2.23 -6.34
C PRO A 38 -8.91 3.44 -6.33
N LYS A 39 -9.28 4.51 -7.07
CA LYS A 39 -8.45 5.73 -7.22
C LYS A 39 -8.14 6.39 -5.88
N ASP A 40 -9.10 6.32 -4.96
CA ASP A 40 -8.98 6.89 -3.61
C ASP A 40 -8.07 6.07 -2.68
N GLY A 41 -7.54 4.94 -3.15
CA GLY A 41 -6.67 4.07 -2.37
C GLY A 41 -7.42 3.23 -1.33
N MET A 42 -6.78 2.98 -0.18
CA MET A 42 -7.42 2.24 0.91
C MET A 42 -8.23 3.16 1.80
N SER A 43 -9.46 2.77 2.12
CA SER A 43 -10.28 3.51 3.08
C SER A 43 -9.59 3.58 4.46
N THR A 44 -9.48 4.80 4.99
CA THR A 44 -8.93 5.06 6.33
C THR A 44 -9.81 4.46 7.43
N CYS A 45 -11.11 4.23 7.19
CA CYS A 45 -12.05 3.62 8.13
C CYS A 45 -11.71 2.17 8.50
N ALA A 46 -10.93 1.48 7.65
CA ALA A 46 -10.44 0.14 7.94
C ALA A 46 -9.24 0.13 8.92
N PHE A 47 -8.76 1.31 9.31
CA PHE A 47 -7.64 1.51 10.22
C PHE A 47 -8.06 2.35 11.44
N PRO A 48 -7.40 2.18 12.60
CA PRO A 48 -6.40 1.15 12.88
C PRO A 48 -7.04 -0.23 13.12
N PHE A 49 -6.23 -1.28 13.04
CA PHE A 49 -6.71 -2.65 13.27
C PHE A 49 -7.00 -2.88 14.77
N TRP A 50 -8.22 -3.30 15.09
CA TRP A 50 -8.71 -3.53 16.46
C TRP A 50 -9.12 -4.99 16.75
N ASN A 51 -8.63 -5.95 15.98
CA ASN A 51 -8.96 -7.38 16.13
C ASN A 51 -10.48 -7.69 16.18
N LYS A 52 -11.29 -6.95 15.40
CA LYS A 52 -12.74 -7.15 15.35
C LYS A 52 -13.08 -8.46 14.62
N PRO A 53 -14.06 -9.25 15.10
CA PRO A 53 -14.54 -10.42 14.37
C PRO A 53 -15.11 -9.98 13.01
N GLY A 54 -14.81 -10.74 11.95
CA GLY A 54 -15.24 -10.40 10.59
C GLY A 54 -14.46 -9.28 9.90
N TYR A 55 -13.34 -8.81 10.47
CA TYR A 55 -12.51 -7.79 9.83
C TYR A 55 -11.99 -8.26 8.46
N GLN A 56 -12.44 -7.57 7.41
CA GLN A 56 -11.92 -7.73 6.06
C GLN A 56 -10.79 -6.73 5.85
N GLN A 57 -9.62 -7.24 5.47
CA GLN A 57 -8.46 -6.40 5.28
C GLN A 57 -8.58 -5.61 3.97
N PRO A 58 -8.39 -4.28 3.99
CA PRO A 58 -8.42 -3.50 2.77
C PRO A 58 -7.24 -3.90 1.87
N PHE A 59 -7.49 -3.84 0.58
CA PHE A 59 -6.51 -4.03 -0.46
C PHE A 59 -6.72 -2.98 -1.54
N VAL A 60 -5.66 -2.64 -2.25
CA VAL A 60 -5.71 -1.83 -3.47
C VAL A 60 -5.01 -2.58 -4.57
N MET A 61 -5.46 -2.42 -5.80
CA MET A 61 -4.73 -2.92 -6.95
C MET A 61 -3.90 -1.80 -7.53
N LEU A 62 -2.63 -2.09 -7.81
CA LEU A 62 -1.74 -1.24 -8.55
C LEU A 62 -1.72 -1.74 -10.00
N LYS A 63 -2.30 -0.99 -10.91
CA LYS A 63 -2.17 -1.23 -12.34
C LYS A 63 -0.91 -0.51 -12.82
N LEU A 64 0.00 -1.26 -13.40
CA LEU A 64 1.23 -0.73 -13.99
C LEU A 64 1.04 -0.62 -15.51
N SER A 65 1.52 0.47 -16.10
CA SER A 65 1.52 0.69 -17.56
C SER A 65 2.90 1.20 -17.99
N ASN A 66 3.23 0.96 -19.27
CA ASN A 66 4.51 1.37 -19.85
C ASN A 66 5.73 0.69 -19.19
N ILE A 67 5.59 -0.61 -18.90
CA ILE A 67 6.71 -1.43 -18.41
C ILE A 67 7.55 -1.85 -19.61
N THR A 68 8.86 -1.62 -19.54
CA THR A 68 9.83 -2.18 -20.48
C THR A 68 10.37 -3.50 -19.96
N ASP A 69 10.45 -4.50 -20.84
CA ASP A 69 10.98 -5.82 -20.50
C ASP A 69 12.45 -5.71 -20.03
N GLY A 70 12.78 -6.44 -18.97
CA GLY A 70 14.13 -6.45 -18.39
C GLY A 70 14.41 -5.37 -17.35
N LYS A 71 13.45 -4.47 -17.04
CA LYS A 71 13.58 -3.50 -15.96
C LYS A 71 12.94 -4.00 -14.66
N LEU A 72 13.75 -4.12 -13.60
CA LEU A 72 13.25 -4.39 -12.25
C LEU A 72 12.62 -3.13 -11.67
N ILE A 73 11.34 -3.21 -11.30
CA ILE A 73 10.60 -2.15 -10.61
C ILE A 73 10.14 -2.72 -9.28
N SER A 74 10.67 -2.29 -8.13
CA SER A 74 10.37 -2.99 -6.86
C SER A 74 10.44 -2.19 -5.57
N ARG A 75 10.23 -0.86 -5.59
CA ARG A 75 10.19 -0.07 -4.35
C ARG A 75 8.86 0.63 -4.13
N ILE A 76 8.00 -0.01 -3.36
CA ILE A 76 6.77 0.57 -2.81
C ILE A 76 7.01 0.85 -1.32
N LYS A 77 6.85 2.11 -0.90
CA LYS A 77 6.94 2.53 0.51
C LYS A 77 5.59 2.99 0.99
N ILE A 78 5.19 2.48 2.13
CA ILE A 78 3.94 2.90 2.78
C ILE A 78 4.33 3.48 4.13
N ALA A 79 4.05 4.77 4.30
CA ALA A 79 4.30 5.49 5.54
C ALA A 79 3.01 5.56 6.35
N GLY A 80 3.13 5.32 7.64
CA GLY A 80 2.03 5.55 8.56
C GLY A 80 2.54 5.76 9.97
N ALA A 81 1.64 6.20 10.82
CA ALA A 81 1.91 6.49 12.20
C ALA A 81 1.13 5.54 13.11
N ARG A 82 1.62 5.38 14.34
CA ARG A 82 0.97 4.56 15.36
C ARG A 82 0.31 5.46 16.38
N ARG A 83 -1.00 5.34 16.56
CA ARG A 83 -1.72 6.01 17.65
C ARG A 83 -1.54 5.19 18.91
N LEU A 84 -0.55 5.57 19.71
CA LEU A 84 -0.39 5.10 21.09
C LEU A 84 -1.30 5.93 21.99
N ILE A 85 -2.10 5.28 22.84
CA ILE A 85 -2.90 5.97 23.85
C ILE A 85 -1.92 6.70 24.79
N GLY A 86 -1.93 8.03 24.78
CA GLY A 86 -1.17 8.87 25.71
C GLY A 86 0.17 9.45 25.23
N GLN A 87 0.59 9.30 23.97
CA GLN A 87 1.80 9.98 23.46
C GLN A 87 1.62 10.64 22.07
N SER A 88 2.02 11.91 22.00
CA SER A 88 2.05 12.74 20.80
C SER A 88 3.38 12.57 20.04
N TYR A 89 3.73 11.37 19.59
CA TYR A 89 4.90 11.16 18.74
C TYR A 89 4.59 10.15 17.62
N ALA A 90 4.47 10.66 16.40
CA ALA A 90 4.28 9.88 15.18
C ALA A 90 5.56 9.10 14.85
N HIS A 91 5.69 7.87 15.33
CA HIS A 91 6.75 6.98 14.84
C HIS A 91 6.42 6.54 13.41
N LYS A 92 7.22 7.02 12.43
CA LYS A 92 7.12 6.66 11.00
C LYS A 92 7.60 5.21 10.84
N ILE A 93 6.65 4.27 10.72
CA ILE A 93 6.96 2.86 10.48
C ILE A 93 7.06 2.66 8.96
N TRP A 94 8.24 2.26 8.47
CA TRP A 94 8.46 1.94 7.05
C TRP A 94 8.17 0.46 6.82
N GLY A 95 7.09 0.15 6.09
CA GLY A 95 6.91 -1.18 5.50
C GLY A 95 7.62 -1.24 4.16
N VAL A 96 8.58 -2.16 4.00
CA VAL A 96 9.19 -2.50 2.69
C VAL A 96 8.49 -3.75 2.18
N LEU A 97 7.77 -3.64 1.07
CA LEU A 97 7.29 -4.80 0.32
C LEU A 97 8.25 -5.01 -0.86
N GLN A 98 9.15 -5.97 -0.73
CA GLN A 98 10.01 -6.42 -1.83
C GLN A 98 9.30 -7.59 -2.51
N VAL A 99 8.96 -7.43 -3.80
CA VAL A 99 8.37 -8.47 -4.65
C VAL A 99 9.45 -9.01 -5.56
#